data_AF-A0A9D6FDN6-F1
#
_entry.id   AF-A0A9D6FDN6-F1
#
_cell.length_a   1.000
_cell.length_b   1.000
_cell.length_c   1.000
_cell.angle_alpha   90.00
_cell.angle_beta   90.00
_cell.angle_gamma   90.00
#
_symmetry.space_group_name_H-M   'P 1'
#
loop_
_entity.id
_entity.type
_entity.pdbx_description
1 polymer ?
#
loop_
_entity_poly.entity_id
_entity_poly.type
_entity_poly.pdbx_seq_one_letter_code
_entity_poly.pdbx_strand_id
1 'polypeptide(L)'
;MGKNDVKTDRILQMRSAKRAARRYILCVDDERAVLTQLIHQLTRRFGASHRVEGAESAEEAVRLVEELARDGSRVELVICDQIMPGMGGDHFLELMHKQYPEMIKILLTGHAGIDSATYAINHAGLHKYIEKPWAVEDLNLTVQNLLTQYALHQENKEYHRQLERKNACLRSLHDLALHLATLPTVDETLPAVLECARKLASGSRVGLFVGGNALRTAADTWSFTSNFGLEEESRAAIRTLVSPAPHEGDAAQMSFSTDVKVQRAEGHPAFDCKVVVFPIRTAERSYGAVICAPRDEGQMAGSDSEFITILANQSAIALENRLLLDLRMRSEKLAAIGHMVSAVTHDYRTPMTVIKGYAEMLETDDLSSEDRKKFSTQIGGEVDRMERMINELHDFVRGSRGPLKASACSIRELIDEIHTWIAQDLRTAGVTVQMSFSEPGVVMADPDKLKRAFTNILKNALEAMPQGGDLRVSLLSDGEYYRVSFADTGVGIPEQNLGRVFEPFFTSGKRRGLGLGTSITRSIIEEHGGNVSIDSRPGTGTTFTVSLPRPIPAAVQY
;
A
#
# COMPACT_ATOMS: atom_id res chain seq x y z
N MET A 1 -43.31 -13.16 -21.02
CA MET A 1 -42.33 -13.21 -22.13
C MET A 1 -41.20 -14.22 -21.88
N GLY A 2 -41.45 -15.38 -21.23
CA GLY A 2 -40.39 -16.27 -20.73
C GLY A 2 -40.16 -17.59 -21.50
N LYS A 3 -40.40 -17.63 -22.82
CA LYS A 3 -40.13 -18.84 -23.64
C LYS A 3 -39.13 -18.62 -24.79
N ASN A 4 -38.70 -17.39 -25.04
CA ASN A 4 -37.70 -17.08 -26.08
C ASN A 4 -36.26 -17.01 -25.55
N ASP A 5 -36.04 -16.77 -24.26
CA ASP A 5 -34.67 -16.68 -23.69
C ASP A 5 -34.00 -18.06 -23.57
N VAL A 6 -34.75 -19.11 -23.20
CA VAL A 6 -34.21 -20.48 -23.08
C VAL A 6 -33.85 -21.09 -24.45
N LYS A 7 -34.54 -20.65 -25.53
CA LYS A 7 -34.21 -21.06 -26.91
C LYS A 7 -33.00 -20.31 -27.46
N THR A 8 -32.84 -19.05 -27.08
CA THR A 8 -31.73 -18.19 -27.51
C THR A 8 -30.42 -18.64 -26.83
N ASP A 9 -30.47 -19.05 -25.55
CA ASP A 9 -29.33 -19.67 -24.85
C ASP A 9 -28.93 -21.04 -25.43
N ARG A 10 -29.89 -21.87 -25.85
CA ARG A 10 -29.57 -23.13 -26.55
C ARG A 10 -28.99 -22.92 -27.95
N ILE A 11 -29.41 -21.86 -28.65
CA ILE A 11 -28.86 -21.51 -29.97
C ILE A 11 -27.48 -20.86 -29.85
N LEU A 12 -27.21 -20.12 -28.76
CA LEU A 12 -25.88 -19.62 -28.41
C LEU A 12 -24.95 -20.74 -27.93
N GLN A 13 -25.43 -21.70 -27.14
CA GLN A 13 -24.68 -22.92 -26.77
C GLN A 13 -24.43 -23.85 -27.97
N MET A 14 -25.35 -23.94 -28.94
CA MET A 14 -25.13 -24.69 -30.19
C MET A 14 -24.21 -23.94 -31.16
N ARG A 15 -24.10 -22.60 -31.08
CA ARG A 15 -23.16 -21.80 -31.87
C ARG A 15 -21.77 -21.73 -31.22
N SER A 16 -21.64 -21.79 -29.90
CA SER A 16 -20.36 -21.92 -29.19
C SER A 16 -19.76 -23.34 -29.28
N ALA A 17 -20.57 -24.33 -29.65
CA ALA A 17 -20.10 -25.68 -29.99
C ALA A 17 -19.39 -25.76 -31.37
N LYS A 18 -19.35 -24.67 -32.15
CA LYS A 18 -18.55 -24.61 -33.38
C LYS A 18 -17.11 -24.17 -33.07
N ARG A 19 -16.21 -25.15 -33.25
CA ARG A 19 -14.74 -25.15 -33.08
C ARG A 19 -14.23 -25.42 -31.66
N ALA A 20 -14.77 -26.45 -31.00
CA ALA A 20 -13.91 -27.25 -30.12
C ALA A 20 -12.77 -27.80 -30.99
N ALA A 21 -11.52 -27.51 -30.63
CA ALA A 21 -10.32 -28.01 -31.31
C ALA A 21 -10.45 -29.53 -31.49
N ARG A 22 -10.59 -29.98 -32.74
CA ARG A 22 -10.76 -31.41 -33.02
C ARG A 22 -9.43 -32.11 -32.73
N ARG A 23 -9.52 -33.26 -32.06
CA ARG A 23 -8.37 -34.09 -31.70
C ARG A 23 -8.20 -35.17 -32.74
N TYR A 24 -6.97 -35.36 -33.21
CA TYR A 24 -6.66 -36.26 -34.33
C TYR A 24 -5.68 -37.36 -33.93
N ILE A 25 -5.89 -38.54 -34.51
CA ILE A 25 -4.91 -39.63 -34.60
C ILE A 25 -4.50 -39.72 -36.06
N LEU A 26 -3.20 -39.62 -36.34
CA LEU A 26 -2.67 -39.68 -37.69
C LEU A 26 -1.98 -41.03 -37.91
N CYS A 27 -2.38 -41.72 -38.98
CA CYS A 27 -1.78 -42.96 -39.42
C CYS A 27 -0.94 -42.68 -40.68
N VAL A 28 0.31 -43.16 -40.72
CA VAL A 28 1.21 -42.94 -41.86
C VAL A 28 1.79 -44.28 -42.28
N ASP A 29 1.53 -44.68 -43.52
CA ASP A 29 1.98 -45.96 -44.08
C ASP A 29 1.88 -45.88 -45.61
N ASP A 30 2.93 -46.26 -46.33
CA ASP A 30 2.96 -46.25 -47.79
C ASP A 30 2.16 -47.42 -48.40
N GLU A 31 1.92 -48.48 -47.63
CA GLU A 31 1.07 -49.58 -48.02
C GLU A 31 -0.41 -49.26 -47.74
N ARG A 32 -1.12 -48.82 -48.79
CA ARG A 32 -2.53 -48.40 -48.70
C ARG A 32 -3.46 -49.43 -48.04
N ALA A 33 -3.20 -50.72 -48.21
CA ALA A 33 -3.97 -51.78 -47.58
C ALA A 33 -3.83 -51.76 -46.04
N VAL A 34 -2.59 -51.62 -45.55
CA VAL A 34 -2.26 -51.54 -44.13
C VAL A 34 -2.79 -50.24 -43.53
N LEU A 35 -2.60 -49.10 -44.22
CA LEU A 35 -3.13 -47.80 -43.82
C LEU A 35 -4.65 -47.85 -43.64
N THR A 36 -5.37 -48.41 -44.61
CA THR A 36 -6.85 -48.50 -44.57
C THR A 36 -7.32 -49.38 -43.41
N GLN A 37 -6.64 -50.51 -43.17
CA GLN A 37 -6.96 -51.39 -42.04
C GLN A 37 -6.75 -50.69 -40.69
N LEU A 38 -5.62 -50.00 -40.54
CA LEU A 38 -5.27 -49.26 -39.32
C LEU A 38 -6.28 -48.15 -39.02
N ILE A 39 -6.63 -47.35 -40.03
CA ILE A 39 -7.63 -46.28 -39.91
C ILE A 39 -8.99 -46.85 -39.51
N HIS A 40 -9.46 -47.91 -40.19
CA HIS A 40 -10.75 -48.52 -39.86
C HIS A 40 -10.77 -49.06 -38.43
N GLN A 41 -9.70 -49.72 -37.98
CA GLN A 41 -9.58 -50.26 -36.63
C GLN A 41 -9.67 -49.14 -35.58
N LEU A 42 -8.84 -48.11 -35.73
CA LEU A 42 -8.78 -47.00 -34.77
C LEU A 42 -10.06 -46.16 -34.80
N THR A 43 -10.66 -45.95 -35.97
CA THR A 43 -11.93 -45.22 -36.09
C THR A 43 -13.06 -45.96 -35.37
N ARG A 44 -13.13 -47.29 -35.48
CA ARG A 44 -14.13 -48.09 -34.74
C ARG A 44 -14.00 -47.96 -33.23
N ARG A 45 -12.78 -47.88 -32.71
CA ARG A 45 -12.53 -47.83 -31.26
C ARG A 45 -12.54 -46.42 -30.67
N PHE A 46 -11.98 -45.44 -31.39
CA PHE A 46 -11.68 -44.09 -30.90
C PHE A 46 -12.44 -42.98 -31.63
N GLY A 47 -13.25 -43.30 -32.66
CA GLY A 47 -13.98 -42.32 -33.47
C GLY A 47 -14.93 -41.39 -32.70
N ALA A 48 -15.33 -41.78 -31.48
CA ALA A 48 -16.13 -40.94 -30.59
C ALA A 48 -15.32 -39.81 -29.92
N SER A 49 -14.01 -40.00 -29.72
CA SER A 49 -13.13 -39.04 -29.03
C SER A 49 -12.13 -38.36 -29.96
N HIS A 50 -11.69 -39.04 -31.01
CA HIS A 50 -10.68 -38.57 -31.96
C HIS A 50 -11.12 -38.84 -33.40
N ARG A 51 -10.75 -37.94 -34.30
CA ARG A 51 -10.80 -38.21 -35.74
C ARG A 51 -9.53 -38.93 -36.15
N VAL A 52 -9.66 -39.96 -36.99
CA VAL A 52 -8.51 -40.70 -37.51
C VAL A 52 -8.33 -40.32 -38.97
N GLU A 53 -7.12 -39.90 -39.33
CA GLU A 53 -6.74 -39.51 -40.70
C GLU A 53 -5.53 -40.32 -41.14
N GLY A 54 -5.35 -40.46 -42.46
CA GLY A 54 -4.27 -41.23 -43.08
C GLY A 54 -3.39 -40.38 -43.97
N ALA A 55 -2.12 -40.77 -44.09
CA ALA A 55 -1.20 -40.26 -45.09
C ALA A 55 -0.38 -41.42 -45.68
N GLU A 56 -0.18 -41.43 -46.99
CA GLU A 56 0.57 -42.47 -47.71
C GLU A 56 2.09 -42.16 -47.76
N SER A 57 2.50 -41.00 -47.25
CA SER A 57 3.91 -40.58 -47.18
C SER A 57 4.16 -39.63 -46.01
N ALA A 58 5.42 -39.52 -45.57
CA ALA A 58 5.82 -38.57 -44.55
C ALA A 58 5.56 -37.11 -44.97
N GLU A 59 5.80 -36.75 -46.24
CA GLU A 59 5.58 -35.39 -46.74
C GLU A 59 4.09 -35.01 -46.73
N GLU A 60 3.21 -35.96 -47.01
CA GLU A 60 1.77 -35.77 -46.87
C GLU A 60 1.36 -35.62 -45.40
N ALA A 61 1.91 -36.45 -44.52
CA ALA A 61 1.67 -36.39 -43.09
C ALA A 61 2.05 -35.02 -42.49
N VAL A 62 3.22 -34.48 -42.87
CA VAL A 62 3.67 -33.14 -42.43
C VAL A 62 2.68 -32.06 -42.88
N ARG A 63 2.28 -32.05 -44.15
CA ARG A 63 1.32 -31.07 -44.67
C ARG A 63 -0.01 -31.13 -43.91
N LEU A 64 -0.49 -32.34 -43.62
CA LEU A 64 -1.75 -32.54 -42.91
C LEU A 64 -1.66 -32.03 -41.45
N VAL A 65 -0.55 -32.30 -40.74
CA VAL A 65 -0.32 -31.78 -39.38
C VAL A 65 -0.34 -30.25 -39.38
N GLU A 66 0.36 -29.61 -40.33
CA GLU A 66 0.41 -28.16 -40.45
C GLU A 66 -0.97 -27.55 -40.77
N GLU A 67 -1.73 -28.15 -41.68
CA GLU A 67 -3.08 -27.71 -42.02
C GLU A 67 -4.02 -27.78 -40.81
N LEU A 68 -4.00 -28.91 -40.10
CA LEU A 68 -4.80 -29.10 -38.90
C LEU A 68 -4.42 -28.11 -37.79
N ALA A 69 -3.13 -27.81 -37.63
CA ALA A 69 -2.65 -26.84 -36.66
C ALA A 69 -3.15 -25.42 -36.97
N ARG A 70 -3.16 -25.00 -38.25
CA ARG A 70 -3.71 -23.69 -38.67
C ARG A 70 -5.20 -23.55 -38.36
N ASP A 71 -5.93 -24.66 -38.43
CA ASP A 71 -7.35 -24.72 -38.13
C ASP A 71 -7.67 -24.79 -36.62
N GLY A 72 -6.65 -24.69 -35.76
CA GLY A 72 -6.77 -24.80 -34.31
C GLY A 72 -7.08 -26.21 -33.83
N SER A 73 -6.95 -27.21 -34.70
CA SER A 73 -7.02 -28.62 -34.36
C SER A 73 -5.66 -29.14 -33.95
N ARG A 74 -5.62 -30.29 -33.26
CA ARG A 74 -4.36 -30.88 -32.80
C ARG A 74 -4.30 -32.38 -33.08
N VAL A 75 -3.16 -32.83 -33.58
CA VAL A 75 -2.82 -34.25 -33.69
C VAL A 75 -2.20 -34.67 -32.35
N GLU A 76 -2.90 -35.54 -31.61
CA GLU A 76 -2.44 -35.99 -30.28
C GLU A 76 -1.54 -37.23 -30.40
N LEU A 77 -1.76 -38.05 -31.43
CA LEU A 77 -1.06 -39.29 -31.67
C LEU A 77 -0.73 -39.47 -33.15
N VAL A 78 0.49 -39.90 -33.43
CA VAL A 78 0.95 -40.39 -34.73
C VAL A 78 1.36 -41.85 -34.62
N ILE A 79 0.87 -42.67 -35.53
CA ILE A 79 1.33 -44.05 -35.76
C ILE A 79 1.93 -44.09 -37.17
N CYS A 80 3.23 -44.38 -37.27
CA CYS A 80 3.97 -44.31 -38.53
C CYS A 80 4.67 -45.62 -38.83
N ASP A 81 4.65 -46.08 -40.08
CA ASP A 81 5.54 -47.12 -40.55
C ASP A 81 7.00 -46.66 -40.57
N GLN A 82 7.92 -47.59 -40.31
CA GLN A 82 9.35 -47.31 -40.30
C GLN A 82 9.93 -47.15 -41.71
N ILE A 83 9.56 -48.03 -42.65
CA ILE A 83 10.21 -48.12 -43.96
C ILE A 83 9.23 -47.59 -45.01
N MET A 84 9.34 -46.30 -45.29
CA MET A 84 8.56 -45.63 -46.32
C MET A 84 9.47 -45.06 -47.42
N PRO A 85 9.02 -45.00 -48.69
CA PRO A 85 9.74 -44.34 -49.77
C PRO A 85 9.97 -42.85 -49.49
N GLY A 86 11.16 -42.35 -49.85
CA GLY A 86 11.54 -40.96 -49.62
C GLY A 86 12.05 -40.75 -48.20
N MET A 87 11.15 -40.39 -47.27
CA MET A 87 11.48 -40.15 -45.86
C MET A 87 10.97 -41.30 -44.98
N GLY A 88 11.91 -41.98 -44.32
CA GLY A 88 11.61 -43.02 -43.33
C GLY A 88 10.86 -42.48 -42.10
N GLY A 89 10.12 -43.37 -41.44
CA GLY A 89 9.28 -43.00 -40.31
C GLY A 89 10.04 -42.48 -39.10
N ASP A 90 11.27 -42.95 -38.89
CA ASP A 90 12.17 -42.47 -37.84
C ASP A 90 12.54 -40.99 -38.03
N HIS A 91 12.92 -40.59 -39.24
CA HIS A 91 13.20 -39.18 -39.58
C HIS A 91 11.94 -38.31 -39.51
N PHE A 92 10.80 -38.83 -39.95
CA PHE A 92 9.53 -38.13 -39.83
C PHE A 92 9.14 -37.87 -38.36
N LEU A 93 9.23 -38.89 -37.51
CA LEU A 93 8.93 -38.76 -36.09
C LEU A 93 9.95 -37.85 -35.37
N GLU A 94 11.21 -37.83 -35.80
CA GLU A 94 12.20 -36.86 -35.31
C GLU A 94 11.81 -35.42 -35.65
N LEU A 95 11.37 -35.17 -36.89
CA LEU A 95 10.85 -33.86 -37.31
C LEU A 95 9.64 -33.44 -36.46
N MET A 96 8.70 -34.38 -36.25
CA MET A 96 7.54 -34.15 -35.39
C MET A 96 7.94 -33.94 -33.93
N HIS A 97 8.98 -34.59 -33.43
CA HIS A 97 9.47 -34.36 -32.08
C HIS A 97 10.04 -32.95 -31.90
N LYS A 98 10.78 -32.44 -32.88
CA LYS A 98 11.34 -31.07 -32.84
C LYS A 98 10.25 -30.00 -32.82
N GLN A 99 9.18 -30.18 -33.59
CA GLN A 99 8.09 -29.18 -33.69
C GLN A 99 6.98 -29.41 -32.65
N TYR A 100 6.68 -30.66 -32.33
CA TYR A 100 5.60 -31.11 -31.45
C TYR A 100 6.13 -32.16 -30.46
N PRO A 101 6.97 -31.76 -29.48
CA PRO A 101 7.63 -32.70 -28.56
C PRO A 101 6.64 -33.54 -27.74
N GLU A 102 5.48 -32.96 -27.43
CA GLU A 102 4.41 -33.58 -26.64
C GLU A 102 3.52 -34.54 -27.44
N MET A 103 3.62 -34.57 -28.77
CA MET A 103 2.84 -35.48 -29.60
C MET A 103 3.22 -36.93 -29.28
N ILE A 104 2.22 -37.79 -29.08
CA ILE A 104 2.46 -39.22 -28.89
C ILE A 104 2.94 -39.81 -30.21
N LYS A 105 4.02 -40.59 -30.16
CA LYS A 105 4.69 -41.12 -31.33
C LYS A 105 4.81 -42.63 -31.21
N ILE A 106 4.17 -43.36 -32.12
CA ILE A 106 4.22 -44.82 -32.22
C ILE A 106 4.83 -45.20 -33.58
N LEU A 107 5.78 -46.13 -33.56
CA LEU A 107 6.43 -46.64 -34.76
C LEU A 107 5.96 -48.07 -35.04
N LEU A 108 5.57 -48.36 -36.27
CA LEU A 108 5.28 -49.71 -36.76
C LEU A 108 6.52 -50.27 -37.45
N THR A 109 6.92 -51.51 -37.14
CA THR A 109 8.14 -52.13 -37.69
C THR A 109 7.89 -53.57 -38.13
N GLY A 110 8.46 -53.99 -39.26
CA GLY A 110 8.33 -55.36 -39.80
C GLY A 110 9.39 -56.36 -39.31
N HIS A 111 10.48 -55.88 -38.68
CA HIS A 111 11.47 -56.75 -38.03
C HIS A 111 12.27 -55.95 -36.98
N ALA A 112 12.34 -56.46 -35.75
CA ALA A 112 12.95 -55.78 -34.60
C ALA A 112 14.49 -55.62 -34.74
N GLY A 113 14.92 -54.61 -35.48
CA GLY A 113 16.29 -54.10 -35.37
C GLY A 113 16.42 -53.22 -34.11
N ILE A 114 17.09 -53.74 -33.08
CA ILE A 114 17.31 -53.05 -31.78
C ILE A 114 17.91 -51.65 -32.00
N ASP A 115 18.78 -51.48 -33.00
CA ASP A 115 19.48 -50.21 -33.27
C ASP A 115 18.55 -49.11 -33.78
N SER A 116 17.59 -49.43 -34.65
CA SER A 116 16.66 -48.43 -35.18
C SER A 116 15.59 -48.02 -34.16
N ALA A 117 15.13 -48.97 -33.34
CA ALA A 117 14.26 -48.66 -32.20
C ALA A 117 14.99 -47.77 -31.17
N THR A 118 16.28 -48.03 -30.91
CA THR A 118 17.11 -47.22 -30.01
C THR A 118 17.31 -45.81 -30.55
N TYR A 119 17.55 -45.66 -31.86
CA TYR A 119 17.63 -44.36 -32.52
C TYR A 119 16.34 -43.56 -32.33
N ALA A 120 15.18 -44.16 -32.62
CA ALA A 120 13.88 -43.48 -32.52
C ALA A 120 13.52 -43.10 -31.07
N ILE A 121 13.88 -43.91 -30.07
CA ILE A 121 13.68 -43.56 -28.64
C ILE A 121 14.51 -42.33 -28.28
N ASN A 122 15.79 -42.32 -28.64
CA ASN A 122 16.72 -41.26 -28.23
C ASN A 122 16.54 -39.93 -28.99
N HIS A 123 16.16 -40.00 -30.27
CA HIS A 123 16.11 -38.83 -31.15
C HIS A 123 14.70 -38.35 -31.49
N ALA A 124 13.71 -39.26 -31.54
CA ALA A 124 12.33 -38.93 -31.88
C ALA A 124 11.37 -38.90 -30.67
N GLY A 125 11.86 -39.19 -29.46
CA GLY A 125 11.02 -39.32 -28.27
C GLY A 125 9.88 -40.31 -28.48
N LEU A 126 10.22 -41.47 -29.06
CA LEU A 126 9.28 -42.52 -29.37
C LEU A 126 8.64 -43.07 -28.08
N HIS A 127 7.31 -43.13 -28.04
CA HIS A 127 6.59 -43.62 -26.87
C HIS A 127 6.47 -45.14 -26.88
N LYS A 128 6.30 -45.72 -28.07
CA LYS A 128 6.18 -47.16 -28.27
C LYS A 128 6.53 -47.56 -29.70
N TYR A 129 7.09 -48.75 -29.90
CA TYR A 129 7.09 -49.41 -31.20
C TYR A 129 6.19 -50.65 -31.16
N ILE A 130 5.61 -51.01 -32.30
CA ILE A 130 4.70 -52.14 -32.47
C ILE A 130 5.15 -52.95 -33.69
N GLU A 131 5.26 -54.26 -33.52
CA GLU A 131 5.69 -55.18 -34.58
C GLU A 131 4.53 -55.55 -35.51
N LYS A 132 4.80 -55.59 -36.83
CA LYS A 132 3.86 -56.04 -37.86
C LYS A 132 4.02 -57.56 -38.10
N PRO A 133 2.94 -58.35 -38.17
CA PRO A 133 1.54 -57.99 -37.98
C PRO A 133 1.15 -57.86 -36.49
N TRP A 134 0.33 -56.87 -36.15
CA TRP A 134 -0.11 -56.63 -34.77
C TRP A 134 -1.45 -57.29 -34.43
N ALA A 135 -1.63 -57.64 -33.15
CA ALA A 135 -2.93 -58.00 -32.62
C ALA A 135 -3.81 -56.74 -32.42
N VAL A 136 -5.08 -56.85 -32.78
CA VAL A 136 -6.04 -55.74 -32.69
C VAL A 136 -6.19 -55.23 -31.26
N GLU A 137 -6.25 -56.14 -30.28
CA GLU A 137 -6.41 -55.82 -28.86
C GLU A 137 -5.18 -55.11 -28.30
N ASP A 138 -3.97 -55.59 -28.63
CA ASP A 138 -2.72 -55.00 -28.15
C ASP A 138 -2.52 -53.57 -28.64
N LEU A 139 -2.80 -53.31 -29.92
CA LEU A 139 -2.73 -51.95 -30.48
C LEU A 139 -3.75 -51.03 -29.80
N ASN A 140 -5.00 -51.50 -29.64
CA ASN A 140 -6.05 -50.70 -29.00
C ASN A 140 -5.72 -50.37 -27.53
N LEU A 141 -5.24 -51.35 -26.76
CA LEU A 141 -4.83 -51.15 -25.37
C LEU A 141 -3.64 -50.18 -25.28
N THR A 142 -2.66 -50.34 -26.16
CA THR A 142 -1.49 -49.45 -26.23
C THR A 142 -1.89 -48.01 -26.51
N VAL A 143 -2.70 -47.78 -27.56
CA VAL A 143 -3.18 -46.45 -27.93
C VAL A 143 -4.04 -45.85 -26.81
N GLN A 144 -4.94 -46.63 -26.22
CA GLN A 144 -5.79 -46.16 -25.13
C GLN A 144 -4.96 -45.72 -23.90
N ASN A 145 -3.95 -46.52 -23.51
CA ASN A 145 -3.09 -46.22 -22.38
C ASN A 145 -2.30 -44.93 -22.62
N LEU A 146 -1.71 -44.77 -23.81
CA LEU A 146 -0.93 -43.59 -24.15
C LEU A 146 -1.79 -42.33 -24.23
N LEU A 147 -2.99 -42.39 -24.84
CA LEU A 147 -3.92 -41.26 -24.88
C LEU A 147 -4.40 -40.88 -23.48
N THR A 148 -4.64 -41.86 -22.61
CA THR A 148 -5.05 -41.62 -21.21
C THR A 148 -3.93 -40.94 -20.42
N GLN A 149 -2.69 -41.42 -20.54
CA GLN A 149 -1.51 -40.82 -19.91
C GLN A 149 -1.28 -39.39 -20.41
N TYR A 150 -1.41 -39.16 -21.71
CA TYR A 150 -1.28 -37.83 -22.31
C TYR A 150 -2.35 -36.87 -21.79
N ALA A 151 -3.62 -37.30 -21.77
CA ALA A 151 -4.70 -36.48 -21.24
C ALA A 151 -4.45 -36.08 -19.77
N LEU A 152 -4.03 -37.03 -18.94
CA LEU A 152 -3.69 -36.80 -17.55
C LEU A 152 -2.50 -35.83 -17.38
N HIS A 153 -1.47 -35.96 -18.23
CA HIS A 153 -0.32 -35.06 -18.21
C HIS A 153 -0.67 -33.63 -18.61
N GLN A 154 -1.50 -33.46 -19.64
CA GLN A 154 -1.99 -32.14 -20.05
C GLN A 154 -2.84 -31.49 -18.96
N GLU A 155 -3.69 -32.27 -18.29
CA GLU A 155 -4.50 -31.79 -17.17
C GLU A 155 -3.63 -31.37 -15.98
N ASN A 156 -2.63 -32.18 -15.60
CA ASN A 156 -1.69 -31.83 -14.54
C ASN A 156 -0.87 -30.58 -14.85
N LYS A 157 -0.42 -30.40 -16.10
CA LYS A 157 0.27 -29.19 -16.54
C LYS A 157 -0.60 -27.95 -16.39
N GLU A 158 -1.88 -28.06 -16.75
CA GLU A 158 -2.83 -26.97 -16.60
C GLU A 158 -3.08 -26.66 -15.10
N TYR A 159 -3.24 -27.68 -14.27
CA TYR A 159 -3.33 -27.48 -12.82
C TYR A 159 -2.08 -26.83 -12.22
N HIS A 160 -0.87 -27.23 -12.65
CA HIS A 160 0.37 -26.59 -12.23
C HIS A 160 0.42 -25.12 -12.63
N ARG A 161 0.07 -24.80 -13.88
CA ARG A 161 0.02 -23.41 -14.35
C ARG A 161 -0.99 -22.57 -13.55
N GLN A 162 -2.15 -23.13 -13.21
CA GLN A 162 -3.14 -22.44 -12.38
C GLN A 162 -2.63 -22.25 -10.95
N LEU A 163 -1.96 -23.25 -10.37
CA LEU A 163 -1.40 -23.19 -9.03
C LEU A 163 -0.27 -22.14 -8.93
N GLU A 164 0.63 -22.09 -9.92
CA GLU A 164 1.68 -21.08 -10.00
C GLU A 164 1.12 -19.67 -10.07
N ARG A 165 0.09 -19.44 -10.90
CA ARG A 165 -0.61 -18.15 -10.97
C ARG A 165 -1.23 -17.76 -9.64
N LYS A 166 -1.93 -18.68 -8.97
CA LYS A 166 -2.51 -18.43 -7.64
C LYS A 166 -1.43 -18.11 -6.59
N ASN A 167 -0.33 -18.85 -6.57
CA ASN A 167 0.78 -18.62 -5.66
C ASN A 167 1.47 -17.26 -5.87
N ALA A 168 1.71 -16.86 -7.12
CA ALA A 168 2.30 -15.55 -7.42
C ALA A 168 1.41 -14.40 -6.93
N CYS A 169 0.09 -14.55 -7.10
CA CYS A 169 -0.86 -13.56 -6.62
C CYS A 169 -0.95 -13.51 -5.08
N LEU A 170 -0.97 -14.67 -4.41
CA LEU A 170 -0.94 -14.74 -2.95
C LEU A 170 0.31 -14.08 -2.36
N ARG A 171 1.48 -14.27 -2.98
CA ARG A 171 2.72 -13.58 -2.57
C ARG A 171 2.58 -12.06 -2.69
N SER A 172 2.04 -11.58 -3.81
CA SER A 172 1.80 -10.15 -4.02
C SER A 172 0.85 -9.55 -2.97
N LEU A 173 -0.20 -10.29 -2.59
CA LEU A 173 -1.12 -9.90 -1.52
C LEU A 173 -0.44 -9.91 -0.14
N HIS A 174 0.42 -10.89 0.13
CA HIS A 174 1.16 -10.98 1.39
C HIS A 174 2.15 -9.83 1.56
N ASP A 175 2.95 -9.53 0.54
CA ASP A 175 3.90 -8.42 0.56
C ASP A 175 3.20 -7.09 0.78
N LEU A 176 2.01 -6.92 0.19
CA LEU A 176 1.19 -5.73 0.43
C LEU A 176 0.67 -5.70 1.87
N ALA A 177 0.17 -6.80 2.41
CA ALA A 177 -0.30 -6.84 3.79
C ALA A 177 0.81 -6.41 4.77
N LEU A 178 2.05 -6.84 4.52
CA LEU A 178 3.21 -6.40 5.28
C LEU A 178 3.50 -4.91 5.09
N HIS A 179 3.42 -4.40 3.86
CA HIS A 179 3.63 -2.98 3.57
C HIS A 179 2.56 -2.10 4.24
N LEU A 180 1.27 -2.44 4.12
CA LEU A 180 0.16 -1.74 4.77
C LEU A 180 0.31 -1.72 6.29
N ALA A 181 0.87 -2.78 6.87
CA ALA A 181 1.15 -2.84 8.30
C ALA A 181 2.26 -1.86 8.74
N THR A 182 3.15 -1.43 7.83
CA THR A 182 4.24 -0.48 8.15
C THR A 182 3.87 0.99 7.98
N LEU A 183 2.81 1.31 7.23
CA LEU A 183 2.47 2.70 6.92
C LEU A 183 1.92 3.43 8.16
N PRO A 184 2.44 4.63 8.49
CA PRO A 184 2.11 5.35 9.72
C PRO A 184 0.69 5.93 9.73
N THR A 185 0.15 6.34 8.58
CA THR A 185 -1.11 7.08 8.50
C THR A 185 -2.14 6.43 7.57
N VAL A 186 -3.41 6.74 7.80
CA VAL A 186 -4.51 6.34 6.90
C VAL A 186 -4.29 6.93 5.50
N ASP A 187 -3.83 8.17 5.40
CA ASP A 187 -3.60 8.86 4.12
C ASP A 187 -2.49 8.21 3.27
N GLU A 188 -1.49 7.59 3.91
CA GLU A 188 -0.46 6.81 3.21
C GLU A 188 -0.93 5.39 2.85
N THR A 189 -1.87 4.84 3.62
CA THR A 189 -2.42 3.49 3.41
C THR A 189 -3.23 3.41 2.11
N LEU A 190 -4.01 4.46 1.79
CA LEU A 190 -4.94 4.47 0.67
C LEU A 190 -4.27 4.38 -0.72
N PRO A 191 -3.21 5.15 -1.04
CA PRO A 191 -2.48 5.01 -2.30
C PRO A 191 -1.89 3.60 -2.52
N ALA A 192 -1.38 2.97 -1.46
CA ALA A 192 -0.82 1.62 -1.53
C ALA A 192 -1.89 0.56 -1.88
N VAL A 193 -3.08 0.68 -1.28
CA VAL A 193 -4.24 -0.17 -1.62
C VAL A 193 -4.64 -0.01 -3.08
N LEU A 194 -4.71 1.24 -3.57
CA LEU A 194 -5.08 1.52 -4.96
C LEU A 194 -4.08 0.95 -5.96
N GLU A 195 -2.78 1.15 -5.73
CA GLU A 195 -1.74 0.63 -6.63
C GLU A 195 -1.75 -0.90 -6.68
N CYS A 196 -2.03 -1.57 -5.55
CA CYS A 196 -2.17 -3.01 -5.56
C CYS A 196 -3.42 -3.47 -6.33
N ALA A 197 -4.56 -2.82 -6.09
CA ALA A 197 -5.79 -3.13 -6.81
C ALA A 197 -5.59 -2.98 -8.33
N ARG A 198 -4.84 -1.97 -8.78
CA ARG A 198 -4.46 -1.77 -10.19
C ARG A 198 -3.64 -2.93 -10.77
N LYS A 199 -2.69 -3.47 -10.00
CA LYS A 199 -1.87 -4.64 -10.40
C LYS A 199 -2.70 -5.91 -10.50
N LEU A 200 -3.68 -6.09 -9.60
CA LEU A 200 -4.53 -7.27 -9.55
C LEU A 200 -5.63 -7.29 -10.61
N ALA A 201 -6.10 -6.12 -11.07
CA ALA A 201 -7.30 -6.02 -11.90
C ALA A 201 -7.08 -6.26 -13.41
N SER A 202 -5.99 -6.93 -13.83
CA SER A 202 -5.70 -7.37 -15.22
C SER A 202 -6.04 -6.35 -16.33
N GLY A 203 -5.78 -5.06 -16.11
CA GLY A 203 -6.03 -3.99 -17.08
C GLY A 203 -7.40 -3.29 -16.97
N SER A 204 -8.24 -3.68 -16.03
CA SER A 204 -9.44 -2.93 -15.63
C SER A 204 -9.05 -1.54 -15.10
N ARG A 205 -9.93 -0.55 -15.26
CA ARG A 205 -9.77 0.73 -14.57
C ARG A 205 -10.18 0.54 -13.12
N VAL A 206 -9.34 0.99 -12.20
CA VAL A 206 -9.57 0.82 -10.75
C VAL A 206 -9.67 2.18 -10.09
N GLY A 207 -10.67 2.33 -9.23
CA GLY A 207 -10.86 3.48 -8.35
C GLY A 207 -11.00 3.01 -6.90
N LEU A 208 -10.67 3.90 -5.97
CA LEU A 208 -10.82 3.66 -4.54
C LEU A 208 -11.79 4.71 -3.98
N PHE A 209 -12.81 4.24 -3.28
CA PHE A 209 -13.75 5.05 -2.51
C PHE A 209 -13.46 4.89 -1.03
N VAL A 210 -13.34 6.01 -0.33
CA VAL A 210 -13.20 6.06 1.12
C VAL A 210 -14.28 6.99 1.65
N GLY A 211 -15.08 6.49 2.58
CA GLY A 211 -16.15 7.25 3.19
C GLY A 211 -15.59 8.44 3.96
N GLY A 212 -16.01 9.65 3.59
CA GLY A 212 -15.75 10.86 4.34
C GLY A 212 -16.42 10.83 5.70
N ASN A 213 -15.64 11.12 6.73
CA ASN A 213 -15.89 10.84 8.14
C ASN A 213 -15.85 9.35 8.47
N ALA A 214 -14.64 8.85 8.71
CA ALA A 214 -14.40 7.58 9.38
C ALA A 214 -14.96 7.58 10.82
N LEU A 215 -16.28 7.71 11.02
CA LEU A 215 -17.07 7.60 12.26
C LEU A 215 -18.54 8.00 11.97
N ARG A 216 -19.43 7.09 11.59
CA ARG A 216 -20.88 7.28 11.80
C ARG A 216 -21.57 5.97 12.18
N THR A 217 -22.02 5.92 13.41
CA THR A 217 -23.03 4.99 13.93
C THR A 217 -24.41 5.49 13.52
N ALA A 218 -25.15 4.65 12.78
CA ALA A 218 -26.56 4.82 12.40
C ALA A 218 -26.90 6.03 11.48
N ALA A 219 -27.75 5.74 10.48
CA ALA A 219 -28.31 6.62 9.42
C ALA A 219 -27.47 6.76 8.12
N ASP A 220 -28.04 6.21 7.05
CA ASP A 220 -27.51 6.02 5.69
C ASP A 220 -27.33 7.32 4.90
N THR A 221 -26.17 7.97 5.00
CA THR A 221 -25.77 9.02 4.05
C THR A 221 -24.25 9.18 4.05
N TRP A 222 -23.61 8.96 2.88
CA TRP A 222 -22.14 8.98 2.71
C TRP A 222 -21.70 10.22 1.91
N SER A 223 -20.63 10.91 2.32
CA SER A 223 -19.99 12.01 1.60
C SER A 223 -18.52 11.71 1.27
N PHE A 224 -17.98 12.32 0.21
CA PHE A 224 -16.64 12.04 -0.36
C PHE A 224 -15.54 12.89 0.31
N THR A 225 -14.29 12.39 0.41
CA THR A 225 -13.18 13.23 0.93
C THR A 225 -11.83 13.12 0.21
N SER A 226 -11.52 12.11 -0.62
CA SER A 226 -10.30 12.17 -1.45
C SER A 226 -10.27 11.12 -2.59
N ASN A 227 -9.81 11.55 -3.77
CA ASN A 227 -9.67 10.73 -4.99
C ASN A 227 -8.19 10.70 -5.42
N PHE A 228 -7.43 9.68 -5.03
CA PHE A 228 -6.04 9.50 -5.46
C PHE A 228 -5.96 8.68 -6.76
N GLY A 229 -5.03 9.01 -7.67
CA GLY A 229 -4.62 8.15 -8.78
C GLY A 229 -5.32 8.30 -10.14
N LEU A 230 -6.19 9.31 -10.32
CA LEU A 230 -6.84 9.61 -11.61
C LEU A 230 -6.22 10.86 -12.28
N GLU A 231 -6.08 10.86 -13.60
CA GLU A 231 -5.73 12.04 -14.42
C GLU A 231 -6.75 13.17 -14.20
N GLU A 232 -6.35 14.45 -14.36
CA GLU A 232 -7.22 15.61 -14.04
C GLU A 232 -8.61 15.56 -14.72
N GLU A 233 -8.68 15.12 -15.97
CA GLU A 233 -9.94 14.95 -16.70
C GLU A 233 -10.84 13.87 -16.06
N SER A 234 -10.23 12.80 -15.53
CA SER A 234 -10.91 11.75 -14.76
C SER A 234 -11.26 12.19 -13.32
N ARG A 235 -10.58 13.21 -12.77
CA ARG A 235 -10.91 13.83 -11.48
C ARG A 235 -12.14 14.74 -11.56
N ALA A 236 -12.28 15.50 -12.65
CA ALA A 236 -13.43 16.35 -12.92
C ALA A 236 -14.71 15.50 -13.09
N ALA A 237 -14.57 14.39 -13.81
CA ALA A 237 -15.59 13.40 -14.08
C ALA A 237 -16.27 12.81 -12.82
N ILE A 238 -15.45 12.38 -11.85
CA ILE A 238 -15.96 11.78 -10.61
C ILE A 238 -16.58 12.83 -9.68
N ARG A 239 -16.15 14.10 -9.74
CA ARG A 239 -16.82 15.20 -9.01
C ARG A 239 -18.24 15.46 -9.53
N THR A 240 -18.50 15.25 -10.81
CA THR A 240 -19.82 15.50 -11.43
C THR A 240 -20.83 14.38 -11.12
N LEU A 241 -20.37 13.15 -10.88
CA LEU A 241 -21.19 12.00 -10.49
C LEU A 241 -21.78 12.11 -9.07
N VAL A 242 -21.29 13.03 -8.23
CA VAL A 242 -21.62 13.05 -6.78
C VAL A 242 -21.82 14.45 -6.21
N SER A 243 -22.27 15.39 -7.03
CA SER A 243 -22.81 16.65 -6.53
C SER A 243 -24.18 16.88 -7.15
N PRO A 244 -25.29 16.83 -6.40
CA PRO A 244 -26.47 17.54 -6.84
C PRO A 244 -26.32 18.99 -6.34
N ALA A 245 -26.52 19.97 -7.23
CA ALA A 245 -27.35 21.06 -6.77
C ALA A 245 -28.71 20.42 -6.44
N PRO A 246 -29.22 20.56 -5.22
CA PRO A 246 -30.42 19.87 -4.77
C PRO A 246 -31.63 20.45 -5.49
N HIS A 247 -32.35 19.61 -6.23
CA HIS A 247 -33.81 19.70 -6.22
C HIS A 247 -34.29 18.63 -5.24
N GLU A 248 -35.08 19.06 -4.26
CA GLU A 248 -35.74 18.20 -3.28
C GLU A 248 -36.33 16.97 -3.97
N GLY A 249 -35.82 15.77 -3.67
CA GLY A 249 -36.31 14.55 -4.31
C GLY A 249 -35.42 13.34 -4.11
N ASP A 250 -34.30 13.24 -4.83
CA ASP A 250 -33.64 11.94 -5.02
C ASP A 250 -32.13 12.00 -4.75
N ALA A 251 -31.74 11.70 -3.51
CA ALA A 251 -30.39 11.21 -3.24
C ALA A 251 -30.31 9.75 -3.71
N ALA A 252 -29.47 9.44 -4.70
CA ALA A 252 -29.19 8.06 -5.07
C ALA A 252 -28.46 7.35 -3.91
N GLN A 253 -29.23 6.68 -3.05
CA GLN A 253 -28.74 5.82 -1.97
C GLN A 253 -28.02 4.61 -2.57
N MET A 254 -26.70 4.51 -2.39
CA MET A 254 -25.98 3.26 -2.63
C MET A 254 -25.93 2.42 -1.35
N SER A 255 -26.69 1.31 -1.33
CA SER A 255 -26.62 0.26 -0.30
C SER A 255 -25.71 -0.89 -0.74
N PHE A 256 -24.58 -1.06 -0.04
CA PHE A 256 -23.64 -2.15 -0.28
C PHE A 256 -24.06 -3.37 0.55
N SER A 257 -24.43 -4.48 -0.11
CA SER A 257 -24.68 -5.77 0.57
C SER A 257 -23.41 -6.61 0.58
N THR A 258 -23.48 -7.78 1.22
CA THR A 258 -22.36 -8.69 1.51
C THR A 258 -21.59 -9.22 0.31
N ASP A 259 -22.16 -9.15 -0.89
CA ASP A 259 -21.62 -9.78 -2.10
C ASP A 259 -21.11 -8.74 -3.10
N VAL A 260 -20.10 -9.14 -3.88
CA VAL A 260 -19.57 -8.36 -5.01
C VAL A 260 -20.72 -8.03 -5.96
N LYS A 261 -21.09 -6.74 -6.06
CA LYS A 261 -22.17 -6.28 -6.94
C LYS A 261 -21.61 -5.76 -8.25
N VAL A 262 -22.20 -6.22 -9.35
CA VAL A 262 -22.04 -5.59 -10.67
C VAL A 262 -23.16 -4.56 -10.85
N GLN A 263 -22.82 -3.29 -11.04
CA GLN A 263 -23.78 -2.21 -11.28
C GLN A 263 -23.43 -1.44 -12.54
N ARG A 264 -24.44 -0.88 -13.22
CA ARG A 264 -24.21 0.05 -14.33
C ARG A 264 -24.12 1.46 -13.77
N ALA A 265 -23.01 2.15 -14.03
CA ALA A 265 -22.92 3.57 -13.75
C ALA A 265 -23.58 4.34 -14.91
N GLU A 266 -24.70 5.01 -14.68
CA GLU A 266 -25.39 5.82 -15.70
C GLU A 266 -25.17 7.31 -15.43
N GLY A 267 -24.99 8.10 -16.50
CA GLY A 267 -24.90 9.57 -16.42
C GLY A 267 -23.51 10.20 -16.48
N HIS A 268 -22.44 9.47 -16.83
CA HIS A 268 -21.10 10.05 -16.93
C HIS A 268 -20.26 9.52 -18.13
N PRO A 269 -19.67 10.40 -18.97
CA PRO A 269 -18.95 9.98 -20.19
C PRO A 269 -17.74 9.06 -19.97
N ALA A 270 -17.14 9.08 -18.77
CA ALA A 270 -16.02 8.19 -18.39
C ALA A 270 -16.44 6.77 -17.93
N PHE A 271 -17.71 6.57 -17.57
CA PHE A 271 -18.20 5.35 -16.91
C PHE A 271 -19.62 4.94 -17.36
N ASP A 272 -19.99 5.07 -18.65
CA ASP A 272 -21.16 4.33 -19.18
C ASP A 272 -20.81 2.84 -19.36
N CYS A 273 -20.48 2.19 -18.25
CA CYS A 273 -19.99 0.82 -18.22
C CYS A 273 -20.45 0.10 -16.95
N LYS A 274 -20.43 -1.24 -17.00
CA LYS A 274 -20.62 -2.06 -15.81
C LYS A 274 -19.38 -1.95 -14.92
N VAL A 275 -19.60 -1.68 -13.64
CA VAL A 275 -18.56 -1.63 -12.60
C VAL A 275 -18.81 -2.71 -11.55
N VAL A 276 -17.72 -3.15 -10.93
CA VAL A 276 -17.69 -4.15 -9.86
C VAL A 276 -17.22 -3.47 -8.59
N VAL A 277 -17.96 -3.63 -7.49
CA VAL A 277 -17.68 -2.95 -6.22
C VAL A 277 -17.30 -3.97 -5.14
N PHE A 278 -16.17 -3.71 -4.49
CA PHE A 278 -15.58 -4.53 -3.43
C PHE A 278 -15.53 -3.73 -2.11
N PRO A 279 -16.38 -4.03 -1.12
CA PRO A 279 -16.44 -3.25 0.10
C PRO A 279 -15.20 -3.46 0.99
N ILE A 280 -14.61 -2.37 1.48
CA ILE A 280 -13.56 -2.35 2.49
C ILE A 280 -14.24 -2.22 3.84
N ARG A 281 -14.47 -3.34 4.52
CA ARG A 281 -15.21 -3.37 5.79
C ARG A 281 -14.76 -4.50 6.70
N THR A 282 -14.93 -4.32 8.00
CA THR A 282 -14.85 -5.36 9.03
C THR A 282 -16.26 -5.81 9.40
N ALA A 283 -16.38 -6.76 10.34
CA ALA A 283 -17.69 -7.24 10.80
C ALA A 283 -18.56 -6.12 11.39
N GLU A 284 -17.93 -5.13 12.00
CA GLU A 284 -18.59 -4.06 12.75
C GLU A 284 -18.73 -2.76 11.95
N ARG A 285 -17.94 -2.60 10.89
CA ARG A 285 -17.73 -1.27 10.31
C ARG A 285 -17.30 -1.28 8.85
N SER A 286 -17.86 -0.35 8.07
CA SER A 286 -17.42 -0.07 6.70
C SER A 286 -16.49 1.14 6.64
N TYR A 287 -15.40 1.01 5.89
CA TYR A 287 -14.36 2.03 5.71
C TYR A 287 -14.36 2.60 4.28
N GLY A 288 -14.88 1.86 3.30
CA GLY A 288 -14.90 2.30 1.90
C GLY A 288 -15.21 1.17 0.93
N ALA A 289 -14.81 1.33 -0.33
CA ALA A 289 -14.90 0.30 -1.35
C ALA A 289 -13.85 0.48 -2.46
N VAL A 290 -13.35 -0.62 -3.02
CA VAL A 290 -12.60 -0.63 -4.29
C VAL A 290 -13.61 -0.79 -5.43
N ILE A 291 -13.49 0.03 -6.47
CA ILE A 291 -14.37 0.01 -7.64
C ILE A 291 -13.54 -0.36 -8.86
N CYS A 292 -13.97 -1.36 -9.61
CA CYS A 292 -13.30 -1.81 -10.83
C CYS A 292 -14.24 -1.70 -12.03
N ALA A 293 -13.78 -1.08 -13.12
CA ALA A 293 -14.47 -1.04 -14.40
C ALA A 293 -13.71 -1.93 -15.41
N PRO A 294 -14.23 -3.13 -15.74
CA PRO A 294 -13.62 -4.02 -16.72
C PRO A 294 -13.64 -3.40 -18.13
N ARG A 295 -12.69 -3.77 -18.98
CA ARG A 295 -12.61 -3.27 -20.38
C ARG A 295 -13.64 -3.91 -21.32
N ASP A 296 -13.93 -5.19 -21.12
CA ASP A 296 -14.92 -5.94 -21.91
C ASP A 296 -16.26 -6.01 -21.15
N GLU A 297 -17.38 -5.79 -21.84
CA GLU A 297 -18.75 -5.56 -21.33
C GLU A 297 -19.27 -6.50 -20.20
N GLY A 298 -18.68 -6.42 -19.01
CA GLY A 298 -19.32 -6.77 -17.74
C GLY A 298 -18.91 -8.06 -17.04
N GLN A 299 -17.77 -8.69 -17.33
CA GLN A 299 -17.29 -9.78 -16.47
C GLN A 299 -15.80 -9.64 -16.16
N MET A 300 -15.51 -9.37 -14.89
CA MET A 300 -14.18 -9.51 -14.33
C MET A 300 -13.85 -11.01 -14.23
N ALA A 301 -12.59 -11.40 -14.43
CA ALA A 301 -12.19 -12.77 -14.23
C ALA A 301 -12.49 -13.20 -12.77
N GLY A 302 -12.99 -14.42 -12.58
CA GLY A 302 -13.36 -14.92 -11.24
C GLY A 302 -12.18 -14.89 -10.25
N SER A 303 -10.96 -15.13 -10.73
CA SER A 303 -9.72 -14.99 -9.97
C SER A 303 -9.49 -13.57 -9.47
N ASP A 304 -9.68 -12.58 -10.34
CA ASP A 304 -9.39 -11.18 -10.03
C ASP A 304 -10.37 -10.66 -8.98
N SER A 305 -11.63 -11.13 -9.04
CA SER A 305 -12.66 -10.78 -8.05
C SER A 305 -12.31 -11.31 -6.67
N GLU A 306 -11.82 -12.55 -6.60
CA GLU A 306 -11.37 -13.17 -5.35
C GLU A 306 -10.19 -12.38 -4.75
N PHE A 307 -9.20 -12.01 -5.57
CA PHE A 307 -8.04 -11.26 -5.11
C PHE A 307 -8.35 -9.84 -4.64
N ILE A 308 -9.21 -9.11 -5.37
CA ILE A 308 -9.61 -7.76 -4.96
C ILE A 308 -10.49 -7.81 -3.70
N THR A 309 -11.29 -8.87 -3.52
CA THR A 309 -12.03 -9.10 -2.27
C THR A 309 -11.08 -9.32 -1.09
N ILE A 310 -10.05 -10.15 -1.25
CA ILE A 310 -9.03 -10.35 -0.22
C ILE A 310 -8.32 -9.04 0.11
N LEU A 311 -7.93 -8.27 -0.92
CA LEU A 311 -7.32 -6.96 -0.77
C LEU A 311 -8.22 -6.01 0.02
N ALA A 312 -9.50 -5.91 -0.32
CA ALA A 312 -10.44 -5.02 0.35
C ALA A 312 -10.60 -5.38 1.84
N ASN A 313 -10.68 -6.68 2.17
CA ASN A 313 -10.75 -7.14 3.56
C ASN A 313 -9.46 -6.86 4.33
N GLN A 314 -8.28 -7.11 3.75
CA GLN A 314 -7.00 -6.80 4.39
C GLN A 314 -6.83 -5.30 4.62
N SER A 315 -7.26 -4.49 3.65
CA SER A 315 -7.26 -3.04 3.76
C SER A 315 -8.16 -2.57 4.91
N ALA A 316 -9.31 -3.22 5.12
CA ALA A 316 -10.21 -2.90 6.22
C ALA A 316 -9.56 -3.15 7.59
N ILE A 317 -8.87 -4.28 7.75
CA ILE A 317 -8.13 -4.61 8.98
C ILE A 317 -7.00 -3.60 9.23
N ALA A 318 -6.24 -3.26 8.19
CA ALA A 318 -5.15 -2.28 8.30
C ALA A 318 -5.68 -0.90 8.73
N LEU A 319 -6.78 -0.44 8.12
CA LEU A 319 -7.42 0.84 8.47
C LEU A 319 -7.98 0.84 9.90
N GLU A 320 -8.60 -0.25 10.33
CA GLU A 320 -9.12 -0.42 11.70
C GLU A 320 -8.00 -0.32 12.75
N ASN A 321 -6.91 -1.07 12.54
CA ASN A 321 -5.76 -1.04 13.44
C ASN A 321 -5.17 0.36 13.55
N ARG A 322 -5.06 1.11 12.45
CA ARG A 322 -4.54 2.49 12.46
C ARG A 322 -5.45 3.42 13.25
N LEU A 323 -6.76 3.32 13.05
CA LEU A 323 -7.72 4.12 13.80
C LEU A 323 -7.70 3.80 15.31
N LEU A 324 -7.53 2.53 15.67
CA LEU A 324 -7.41 2.09 17.06
C LEU A 324 -6.13 2.60 17.71
N LEU A 325 -4.99 2.59 17.00
CA LEU A 325 -3.74 3.16 17.49
C LEU A 325 -3.88 4.67 17.73
N ASP A 326 -4.49 5.41 16.81
CA ASP A 326 -4.74 6.85 16.97
C ASP A 326 -5.66 7.14 18.18
N LEU A 327 -6.73 6.36 18.34
CA LEU A 327 -7.63 6.47 19.49
C LEU A 327 -6.91 6.15 20.80
N ARG A 328 -6.05 5.14 20.81
CA ARG A 328 -5.25 4.76 21.98
C ARG A 328 -4.27 5.87 22.35
N MET A 329 -3.52 6.39 21.39
CA MET A 329 -2.61 7.53 21.61
C MET A 329 -3.36 8.75 22.17
N ARG A 330 -4.57 9.04 21.65
CA ARG A 330 -5.43 10.10 22.20
C ARG A 330 -5.89 9.81 23.62
N SER A 331 -6.28 8.57 23.92
CA SER A 331 -6.72 8.16 25.25
C SER A 331 -5.57 8.22 26.26
N GLU A 332 -4.39 7.76 25.90
CA GLU A 332 -3.17 7.86 26.72
C GLU A 332 -2.82 9.33 26.99
N LYS A 333 -2.89 10.19 25.96
CA LYS A 333 -2.71 11.65 26.13
C LYS A 333 -3.76 12.28 27.04
N LEU A 334 -5.04 11.88 26.91
CA LEU A 334 -6.13 12.35 27.77
C LEU A 334 -6.04 11.83 29.21
N ALA A 335 -5.61 10.59 29.41
CA ALA A 335 -5.39 10.01 30.73
C ALA A 335 -4.23 10.72 31.44
N ALA A 336 -3.15 11.02 30.70
CA ALA A 336 -2.07 11.87 31.18
C ALA A 336 -2.62 13.24 31.63
N ILE A 337 -3.43 13.89 30.80
CA ILE A 337 -4.11 15.16 31.13
C ILE A 337 -4.97 15.02 32.41
N GLY A 338 -5.69 13.91 32.58
CA GLY A 338 -6.53 13.65 33.75
C GLY A 338 -5.73 13.63 35.06
N HIS A 339 -4.55 12.98 35.06
CA HIS A 339 -3.63 13.03 36.21
C HIS A 339 -3.05 14.45 36.42
N MET A 340 -2.87 15.22 35.33
CA MET A 340 -2.29 16.57 35.35
C MET A 340 -3.23 17.65 35.90
N VAL A 341 -4.55 17.51 35.78
CA VAL A 341 -5.52 18.49 36.33
C VAL A 341 -5.29 18.74 37.83
N SER A 342 -4.90 17.71 38.58
CA SER A 342 -4.62 17.82 40.02
C SER A 342 -3.37 18.68 40.29
N ALA A 343 -2.27 18.47 39.55
CA ALA A 343 -1.04 19.25 39.67
C ALA A 343 -1.22 20.70 39.23
N VAL A 344 -1.93 20.91 38.12
CA VAL A 344 -2.27 22.24 37.59
C VAL A 344 -3.14 23.02 38.58
N THR A 345 -4.11 22.36 39.22
CA THR A 345 -4.96 22.99 40.24
C THR A 345 -4.14 23.42 41.47
N HIS A 346 -3.17 22.61 41.88
CA HIS A 346 -2.25 22.96 42.95
C HIS A 346 -1.43 24.21 42.58
N ASP A 347 -0.87 24.24 41.37
CA ASP A 347 0.00 25.33 40.92
C ASP A 347 -0.74 26.62 40.55
N TYR A 348 -2.05 26.55 40.29
CA TYR A 348 -2.95 27.70 40.25
C TYR A 348 -3.35 28.21 41.63
N ARG A 349 -3.46 27.32 42.63
CA ARG A 349 -3.82 27.74 43.99
C ARG A 349 -2.75 28.65 44.59
N THR A 350 -1.47 28.37 44.34
CA THR A 350 -0.34 29.17 44.84
C THR A 350 -0.39 30.66 44.43
N PRO A 351 -0.41 31.04 43.14
CA PRO A 351 -0.51 32.44 42.72
C PRO A 351 -1.80 33.07 43.21
N MET A 352 -2.91 32.33 43.24
CA MET A 352 -4.19 32.82 43.74
C MET A 352 -4.15 33.17 45.24
N THR A 353 -3.44 32.37 46.06
CA THR A 353 -3.21 32.68 47.47
C THR A 353 -2.33 33.92 47.65
N VAL A 354 -1.29 34.09 46.82
CA VAL A 354 -0.41 35.26 46.86
C VAL A 354 -1.14 36.54 46.43
N ILE A 355 -1.93 36.48 45.35
CA ILE A 355 -2.79 37.57 44.88
C ILE A 355 -3.74 37.99 45.99
N LYS A 356 -4.42 37.01 46.61
CA LYS A 356 -5.34 37.28 47.71
C LYS A 356 -4.64 37.93 48.90
N GLY A 357 -3.47 37.44 49.31
CA GLY A 357 -2.71 38.02 50.42
C GLY A 357 -2.26 39.46 50.16
N TYR A 358 -1.78 39.78 48.95
CA TYR A 358 -1.44 41.16 48.59
C TYR A 358 -2.67 42.06 48.44
N ALA A 359 -3.80 41.52 47.96
CA ALA A 359 -5.06 42.25 47.90
C ALA A 359 -5.56 42.62 49.31
N GLU A 360 -5.52 41.69 50.26
CA GLU A 360 -5.85 41.94 51.67
C GLU A 360 -4.91 42.99 52.30
N MET A 361 -3.61 42.96 51.98
CA MET A 361 -2.67 44.00 52.44
C MET A 361 -3.00 45.40 51.88
N LEU A 362 -3.49 45.50 50.64
CA LEU A 362 -3.86 46.77 50.01
C LEU A 362 -5.11 47.43 50.63
N GLU A 363 -5.92 46.68 51.36
CA GLU A 363 -7.09 47.17 52.10
C GLU A 363 -6.73 47.87 53.41
N THR A 364 -5.46 47.82 53.85
CA THR A 364 -5.03 48.48 55.09
C THR A 364 -4.88 49.99 54.87
N ASP A 365 -5.44 50.80 55.78
CA ASP A 365 -5.52 52.27 55.64
C ASP A 365 -4.16 52.99 55.77
N ASP A 366 -3.20 52.42 56.50
CA ASP A 366 -1.93 53.08 56.87
C ASP A 366 -0.74 52.67 55.97
N LEU A 367 -1.01 52.45 54.67
CA LEU A 367 -0.02 51.97 53.72
C LEU A 367 0.72 53.11 53.00
N SER A 368 2.04 53.02 52.92
CA SER A 368 2.84 53.95 52.12
C SER A 368 2.48 53.85 50.62
N SER A 369 2.64 54.95 49.88
CA SER A 369 2.42 54.96 48.43
C SER A 369 3.36 53.98 47.69
N GLU A 370 4.54 53.74 48.26
CA GLU A 370 5.55 52.83 47.72
C GLU A 370 5.15 51.36 47.91
N ASP A 371 4.66 50.99 49.09
CA ASP A 371 4.15 49.64 49.38
C ASP A 371 2.88 49.33 48.57
N ARG A 372 2.00 50.32 48.40
CA ARG A 372 0.78 50.18 47.60
C ARG A 372 1.13 49.87 46.13
N LYS A 373 2.13 50.56 45.57
CA LYS A 373 2.63 50.30 44.22
C LYS A 373 3.32 48.93 44.14
N LYS A 374 4.09 48.56 45.15
CA LYS A 374 4.79 47.26 45.23
C LYS A 374 3.80 46.10 45.24
N PHE A 375 2.79 46.11 46.10
CA PHE A 375 1.78 45.04 46.18
C PHE A 375 0.94 44.95 44.89
N SER A 376 0.52 46.08 44.32
CA SER A 376 -0.17 46.09 43.02
C SER A 376 0.69 45.49 41.90
N THR A 377 1.99 45.77 41.88
CA THR A 377 2.93 45.18 40.91
C THR A 377 3.08 43.67 41.11
N GLN A 378 3.11 43.18 42.36
CA GLN A 378 3.18 41.74 42.64
C GLN A 378 1.91 41.00 42.21
N ILE A 379 0.73 41.59 42.45
CA ILE A 379 -0.55 41.04 41.97
C ILE A 379 -0.53 40.89 40.44
N GLY A 380 -0.14 41.94 39.72
CA GLY A 380 0.00 41.90 38.26
C GLY A 380 0.94 40.78 37.80
N GLY A 381 2.10 40.66 38.43
CA GLY A 381 3.06 39.60 38.10
C GLY A 381 2.54 38.17 38.31
N GLU A 382 1.69 37.94 39.32
CA GLU A 382 1.06 36.63 39.54
C GLU A 382 -0.10 36.36 38.56
N VAL A 383 -0.83 37.39 38.13
CA VAL A 383 -1.83 37.27 37.05
C VAL A 383 -1.15 36.92 35.73
N ASP A 384 -0.07 37.63 35.36
CA ASP A 384 0.74 37.33 34.17
C ASP A 384 1.33 35.91 34.23
N ARG A 385 1.64 35.41 35.43
CA ARG A 385 2.06 34.01 35.64
C ARG A 385 0.92 33.04 35.36
N MET A 386 -0.29 33.31 35.82
CA MET A 386 -1.46 32.47 35.54
C MET A 386 -1.80 32.44 34.05
N GLU A 387 -1.76 33.57 33.36
CA GLU A 387 -2.02 33.63 31.91
C GLU A 387 -1.01 32.79 31.11
N ARG A 388 0.28 32.84 31.47
CA ARG A 388 1.30 31.98 30.85
C ARG A 388 1.01 30.50 31.05
N MET A 389 0.61 30.07 32.25
CA MET A 389 0.25 28.67 32.52
C MET A 389 -0.98 28.24 31.69
N ILE A 390 -1.99 29.10 31.55
CA ILE A 390 -3.17 28.82 30.72
C ILE A 390 -2.77 28.65 29.26
N ASN A 391 -1.93 29.55 28.73
CA ASN A 391 -1.48 29.49 27.35
C ASN A 391 -0.61 28.25 27.08
N GLU A 392 0.29 27.88 27.99
CA GLU A 392 1.10 26.65 27.89
C GLU A 392 0.23 25.38 27.84
N LEU A 393 -0.80 25.28 28.70
CA LEU A 393 -1.77 24.19 28.70
C LEU A 393 -2.60 24.16 27.42
N HIS A 394 -3.11 25.32 27.01
CA HIS A 394 -3.89 25.47 25.80
C HIS A 394 -3.08 25.07 24.56
N ASP A 395 -1.80 25.46 24.51
CA ASP A 395 -0.86 25.12 23.44
C ASP A 395 -0.47 23.64 23.42
N PHE A 396 -0.46 22.96 24.57
CA PHE A 396 -0.29 21.52 24.65
C PHE A 396 -1.54 20.76 24.14
N VAL A 397 -2.73 21.27 24.45
CA VAL A 397 -4.01 20.68 24.03
C VAL A 397 -4.30 20.95 22.55
N ARG A 398 -4.00 22.14 22.04
CA ARG A 398 -4.23 22.53 20.63
C ARG A 398 -3.07 22.27 19.70
N GLY A 399 -1.81 22.29 20.18
CA GLY A 399 -0.61 22.27 19.34
C GLY A 399 -0.46 21.08 18.39
N SER A 400 -1.27 20.03 18.56
CA SER A 400 -1.32 18.87 17.65
C SER A 400 -2.52 18.88 16.67
N ARG A 401 -3.28 19.98 16.57
CA ARG A 401 -4.46 20.06 15.69
C ARG A 401 -4.16 20.87 14.43
N GLY A 402 -3.79 20.16 13.38
CA GLY A 402 -3.74 20.65 12.00
C GLY A 402 -2.64 19.93 11.21
N PRO A 403 -2.86 19.63 9.91
CA PRO A 403 -1.78 19.16 9.04
C PRO A 403 -0.63 20.18 9.04
N LEU A 404 0.62 19.70 8.95
CA LEU A 404 1.79 20.56 8.83
C LEU A 404 1.64 21.47 7.61
N LYS A 405 1.77 22.79 7.80
CA LYS A 405 1.85 23.72 6.69
C LYS A 405 3.29 23.78 6.19
N ALA A 406 3.79 22.66 5.70
CA ALA A 406 5.17 22.53 5.28
C ALA A 406 5.48 23.47 4.11
N SER A 407 6.44 24.37 4.30
CA SER A 407 6.98 25.24 3.28
C SER A 407 8.52 25.23 3.35
N ALA A 408 9.18 25.61 2.26
CA ALA A 408 10.63 25.79 2.30
C ALA A 408 10.95 26.98 3.20
N CYS A 409 11.70 26.77 4.28
CA CYS A 409 12.07 27.81 5.23
C CYS A 409 13.55 27.72 5.63
N SER A 410 14.20 28.88 5.83
CA SER A 410 15.59 28.95 6.29
C SER A 410 15.66 28.94 7.80
N ILE A 411 16.36 27.96 8.37
CA ILE A 411 16.63 27.90 9.81
C ILE A 411 17.32 29.16 10.30
N ARG A 412 18.26 29.71 9.52
CA ARG A 412 18.96 30.95 9.85
C ARG A 412 18.00 32.13 10.01
N GLU A 413 17.12 32.34 9.03
CA GLU A 413 16.13 33.44 9.08
C GLU A 413 15.20 33.30 10.29
N LEU A 414 14.78 32.07 10.63
CA LEU A 414 13.97 31.81 11.82
C LEU A 414 14.73 32.20 13.10
N ILE A 415 16.00 31.83 13.22
CA ILE A 415 16.82 32.16 14.40
C ILE A 415 17.05 33.67 14.50
N ASP A 416 17.32 34.35 13.38
CA ASP A 416 17.54 35.79 13.33
C ASP A 416 16.28 36.57 13.76
N GLU A 417 15.09 36.12 13.33
CA GLU A 417 13.81 36.69 13.74
C GLU A 417 13.55 36.53 15.25
N ILE A 418 13.77 35.32 15.78
CA ILE A 418 13.58 35.04 17.21
C ILE A 418 14.60 35.83 18.06
N HIS A 419 15.84 35.94 17.60
CA HIS A 419 16.86 36.71 18.29
C HIS A 419 16.49 38.19 18.39
N THR A 420 15.93 38.77 17.32
CA THR A 420 15.45 40.15 17.33
C THR A 420 14.38 40.36 18.40
N TRP A 421 13.49 39.38 18.57
CA TRP A 421 12.41 39.42 19.56
C TRP A 421 12.93 39.31 21.01
N ILE A 422 13.90 38.42 21.28
CA ILE A 422 14.42 38.16 22.63
C ILE A 422 15.62 39.05 23.01
N ALA A 423 16.07 39.93 22.10
CA ALA A 423 17.25 40.77 22.31
C ALA A 423 17.19 41.65 23.57
N GLN A 424 15.99 42.15 23.92
CA GLN A 424 15.82 42.97 25.12
C GLN A 424 15.98 42.14 26.41
N ASP A 425 15.43 40.93 26.42
CA ASP A 425 15.52 40.02 27.56
C ASP A 425 16.96 39.54 27.76
N LEU A 426 17.66 39.23 26.66
CA LEU A 426 19.09 38.87 26.67
C LEU A 426 19.96 39.99 27.27
N ARG A 427 19.74 41.24 26.85
CA ARG A 427 20.46 42.41 27.39
C ARG A 427 20.17 42.61 28.87
N THR A 428 18.91 42.46 29.28
CA THR A 428 18.49 42.64 30.67
C THR A 428 19.10 41.56 31.58
N ALA A 429 19.24 40.34 31.06
CA ALA A 429 19.87 39.22 31.77
C ALA A 429 21.40 39.24 31.72
N GLY A 430 22.04 40.13 30.95
CA GLY A 430 23.49 40.15 30.80
C GLY A 430 24.06 38.95 30.03
N VAL A 431 23.31 38.42 29.06
CA VAL A 431 23.71 37.26 28.25
C VAL A 431 24.30 37.72 26.91
N THR A 432 25.50 37.25 26.59
CA THR A 432 26.19 37.46 25.31
C THR A 432 25.84 36.35 24.32
N VAL A 433 25.46 36.71 23.10
CA VAL A 433 25.04 35.74 22.07
C VAL A 433 26.08 35.64 20.96
N GLN A 434 26.50 34.42 20.66
CA GLN A 434 27.38 34.09 19.53
C GLN A 434 26.63 33.21 18.53
N MET A 435 26.59 33.64 17.26
CA MET A 435 25.94 32.88 16.19
C MET A 435 26.93 32.46 15.12
N SER A 436 26.91 31.17 14.76
CA SER A 436 27.78 30.60 13.73
C SER A 436 26.99 29.73 12.77
N PHE A 437 26.74 30.22 11.57
CA PHE A 437 25.98 29.51 10.53
C PHE A 437 26.90 29.18 9.35
N SER A 438 27.03 27.89 9.03
CA SER A 438 27.79 27.44 7.85
C SER A 438 27.05 27.68 6.53
N GLU A 439 25.72 27.60 6.55
CA GLU A 439 24.82 27.84 5.42
C GLU A 439 23.42 28.25 5.93
N PRO A 440 22.47 28.70 5.07
CA PRO A 440 21.13 29.11 5.51
C PRO A 440 20.26 27.99 6.12
N GLY A 441 20.58 26.72 5.82
CA GLY A 441 19.84 25.56 6.32
C GLY A 441 18.37 25.53 5.89
N VAL A 442 18.11 25.37 4.59
CA VAL A 442 16.73 25.33 4.06
C VAL A 442 16.10 23.96 4.30
N VAL A 443 14.95 23.92 4.97
CA VAL A 443 14.18 22.70 5.27
C VAL A 443 12.73 22.82 4.82
N MET A 444 12.06 21.68 4.60
CA MET A 444 10.61 21.63 4.37
C MET A 444 9.89 21.49 5.71
N ALA A 445 9.40 22.58 6.27
CA ALA A 445 8.84 22.61 7.62
C ALA A 445 7.74 23.64 7.80
N ASP A 446 6.99 23.53 8.90
CA ASP A 446 6.05 24.55 9.36
C ASP A 446 6.82 25.63 10.15
N PRO A 447 7.01 26.85 9.60
CA PRO A 447 7.84 27.88 10.21
C PRO A 447 7.36 28.29 11.60
N ASP A 448 6.04 28.37 11.80
CA ASP A 448 5.46 28.83 13.06
C ASP A 448 5.70 27.81 14.19
N LYS A 449 5.55 26.51 13.87
CA LYS A 449 5.87 25.44 14.81
C LYS A 449 7.36 25.41 15.15
N LEU A 450 8.26 25.53 14.16
CA LEU A 450 9.70 25.57 14.43
C LEU A 450 10.11 26.79 15.26
N LYS A 451 9.56 27.98 14.97
CA LYS A 451 9.78 29.19 15.78
C LYS A 451 9.41 28.94 17.24
N ARG A 452 8.27 28.31 17.48
CA ARG A 452 7.82 27.96 18.83
C ARG A 452 8.78 27.00 19.53
N ALA A 453 9.25 25.96 18.84
CA ALA A 453 10.22 25.01 19.39
C ALA A 453 11.56 25.70 19.76
N PHE A 454 12.11 26.52 18.87
CA PHE A 454 13.36 27.25 19.10
C PHE A 454 13.23 28.32 20.19
N THR A 455 12.12 29.07 20.20
CA THR A 455 11.82 30.06 21.25
C THR A 455 11.80 29.40 22.62
N ASN A 456 11.21 28.22 22.73
CA ASN A 456 11.16 27.49 23.99
C ASN A 456 12.56 27.02 24.45
N ILE A 457 13.43 26.58 23.54
CA ILE A 457 14.83 26.25 23.86
C ILE A 457 15.57 27.50 24.35
N LEU A 458 15.45 28.62 23.65
CA LEU A 458 16.12 29.88 23.99
C LEU A 458 15.66 30.46 25.34
N LYS A 459 14.36 30.39 25.64
CA LYS A 459 13.83 30.76 26.96
C LYS A 459 14.40 29.87 28.06
N ASN A 460 14.50 28.57 27.83
CA ASN A 460 15.10 27.65 28.80
C ASN A 460 16.58 27.98 29.09
N ALA A 461 17.34 28.35 28.05
CA ALA A 461 18.72 28.81 28.20
C ALA A 461 18.82 30.10 29.02
N LEU A 462 17.98 31.09 28.73
CA LEU A 462 17.93 32.36 29.46
C LEU A 462 17.62 32.15 30.95
N GLU A 463 16.64 31.32 31.26
CA GLU A 463 16.27 30.98 32.64
C GLU A 463 17.38 30.24 33.39
N ALA A 464 18.24 29.50 32.66
CA ALA A 464 19.38 28.80 33.24
C ALA A 464 20.58 29.73 33.55
N MET A 465 20.55 30.98 33.05
CA MET A 465 21.62 31.98 33.20
C MET A 465 21.13 33.25 33.94
N PRO A 466 20.65 33.16 35.20
CA PRO A 466 20.07 34.29 35.92
C PRO A 466 21.08 35.39 36.29
N GLN A 467 22.39 35.11 36.21
CA GLN A 467 23.48 36.07 36.48
C GLN A 467 24.24 36.47 35.20
N GLY A 468 23.66 36.21 34.03
CA GLY A 468 24.34 36.36 32.74
C GLY A 468 25.14 35.11 32.35
N GLY A 469 25.74 35.15 31.16
CA GLY A 469 26.47 34.02 30.57
C GLY A 469 26.59 34.13 29.05
N ASP A 470 27.10 33.07 28.43
CA ASP A 470 27.26 32.97 26.98
C ASP A 470 26.23 32.00 26.38
N LEU A 471 25.52 32.46 25.35
CA LEU A 471 24.64 31.64 24.53
C LEU A 471 25.24 31.50 23.13
N ARG A 472 25.59 30.27 22.74
CA ARG A 472 26.08 29.96 21.40
C ARG A 472 25.02 29.24 20.59
N VAL A 473 24.66 29.79 19.44
CA VAL A 473 23.78 29.15 18.46
C VAL A 473 24.59 28.81 17.22
N SER A 474 24.54 27.55 16.80
CA SER A 474 25.29 27.09 15.62
C SER A 474 24.44 26.23 14.70
N LEU A 475 24.71 26.32 13.40
CA LEU A 475 24.09 25.51 12.35
C LEU A 475 25.17 24.84 11.51
N LEU A 476 25.14 23.51 11.49
CA LEU A 476 26.07 22.66 10.76
C LEU A 476 25.29 21.73 9.82
N SER A 477 25.87 21.51 8.63
CA SER A 477 25.48 20.42 7.73
C SER A 477 26.13 19.13 8.21
N ASP A 478 25.34 18.09 8.46
CA ASP A 478 25.82 16.76 8.83
C ASP A 478 25.13 15.70 7.97
N GLY A 479 25.70 15.46 6.78
CA GLY A 479 25.16 14.52 5.80
C GLY A 479 23.75 14.89 5.34
N GLU A 480 22.78 14.03 5.67
CA GLU A 480 21.35 14.14 5.36
C GLU A 480 20.58 15.08 6.31
N TYR A 481 21.23 15.65 7.34
CA TYR A 481 20.58 16.48 8.34
C TYR A 481 21.24 17.86 8.50
N TYR A 482 20.43 18.86 8.84
CA TYR A 482 20.88 20.11 9.45
C TYR A 482 20.85 19.98 10.96
N ARG A 483 21.98 20.27 11.61
CA ARG A 483 22.11 20.26 13.07
C ARG A 483 22.17 21.68 13.60
N VAL A 484 21.16 22.05 14.38
CA VAL A 484 21.07 23.33 15.11
C VAL A 484 21.40 23.08 16.58
N SER A 485 22.46 23.69 17.08
CA SER A 485 22.85 23.56 18.48
C SER A 485 22.71 24.89 19.21
N PHE A 486 22.07 24.85 20.38
CA PHE A 486 21.89 25.96 21.33
C PHE A 486 22.63 25.60 22.62
N ALA A 487 23.78 26.21 22.86
CA ALA A 487 24.63 25.94 24.02
C ALA A 487 24.63 27.15 24.96
N ASP A 488 24.20 26.94 26.21
CA ASP A 488 24.28 27.92 27.30
C ASP A 488 25.39 27.56 28.29
N THR A 489 25.86 28.57 29.03
CA THR A 489 26.78 28.40 30.18
C THR A 489 26.04 28.49 31.51
N GLY A 490 24.79 28.03 31.55
CA GLY A 490 23.93 28.13 32.73
C GLY A 490 24.25 27.09 33.81
N VAL A 491 23.33 26.94 34.75
CA VAL A 491 23.47 26.03 35.91
C VAL A 491 23.60 24.54 35.54
N GLY A 492 23.21 24.16 34.32
CA GLY A 492 23.20 22.78 33.84
C GLY A 492 22.10 21.91 34.48
N ILE A 493 22.00 20.66 34.01
CA ILE A 493 21.01 19.67 34.43
C ILE A 493 21.74 18.47 35.06
N PRO A 494 21.34 18.01 36.26
CA PRO A 494 21.89 16.80 36.86
C PRO A 494 21.69 15.57 35.98
N GLU A 495 22.68 14.68 35.92
CA GLU A 495 22.67 13.48 35.06
C GLU A 495 21.43 12.59 35.28
N GLN A 496 21.06 12.40 36.54
CA GLN A 496 19.84 11.68 36.95
C GLN A 496 18.53 12.25 36.37
N ASN A 497 18.52 13.52 35.96
CA ASN A 497 17.35 14.18 35.38
C ASN A 497 17.33 14.15 33.85
N LEU A 498 18.46 13.87 33.18
CA LEU A 498 18.57 13.88 31.72
C LEU A 498 17.64 12.89 31.02
N GLY A 499 17.36 11.74 31.62
CA GLY A 499 16.40 10.77 31.08
C GLY A 499 14.95 11.25 31.06
N ARG A 500 14.63 12.29 31.86
CA ARG A 500 13.27 12.74 32.14
C ARG A 500 12.96 14.15 31.63
N VAL A 501 13.96 14.88 31.12
CA VAL A 501 13.80 16.28 30.65
C VAL A 501 12.75 16.48 29.56
N PHE A 502 12.44 15.44 28.78
CA PHE A 502 11.40 15.49 27.76
C PHE A 502 10.06 14.92 28.23
N GLU A 503 9.98 14.39 29.46
CA GLU A 503 8.71 14.00 30.06
C GLU A 503 7.86 15.27 30.26
N PRO A 504 6.60 15.28 29.82
CA PRO A 504 5.69 16.36 30.15
C PRO A 504 5.66 16.63 31.66
N PHE A 505 5.65 17.91 32.04
CA PHE A 505 5.56 18.39 33.43
C PHE A 505 6.79 18.14 34.30
N PHE A 506 7.86 17.60 33.73
CA PHE A 506 9.12 17.50 34.44
C PHE A 506 9.79 18.88 34.53
N THR A 507 10.18 19.26 35.75
CA THR A 507 11.01 20.44 35.99
C THR A 507 12.19 20.08 36.88
N SER A 508 13.39 20.50 36.50
CA SER A 508 14.62 20.29 37.29
C SER A 508 14.98 21.58 38.00
N GLY A 509 14.52 21.77 39.24
CA GLY A 509 14.92 22.89 40.10
C GLY A 509 14.32 24.26 39.77
N LYS A 510 13.36 24.35 38.82
CA LYS A 510 12.65 25.59 38.51
C LYS A 510 11.47 25.81 39.46
N ARG A 511 11.27 27.05 39.94
CA ARG A 511 10.04 27.48 40.65
C ARG A 511 8.93 27.99 39.71
N ARG A 512 9.19 28.09 38.39
CA ARG A 512 8.31 28.71 37.39
C ARG A 512 8.28 27.88 36.10
N GLY A 513 7.07 27.67 35.54
CA GLY A 513 6.79 26.95 34.28
C GLY A 513 6.15 25.57 34.49
N LEU A 514 5.21 25.16 33.63
CA LEU A 514 4.49 23.88 33.75
C LEU A 514 5.31 22.64 33.35
N GLY A 515 6.59 22.79 32.96
CA GLY A 515 7.42 21.68 32.49
C GLY A 515 6.97 21.10 31.14
N LEU A 516 6.20 21.86 30.36
CA LEU A 516 5.65 21.43 29.06
C LEU A 516 6.53 21.80 27.87
N GLY A 517 7.43 22.77 28.04
CA GLY A 517 8.21 23.31 26.93
C GLY A 517 9.01 22.24 26.18
N THR A 518 9.86 21.50 26.88
CA THR A 518 10.77 20.52 26.27
C THR A 518 10.03 19.37 25.60
N SER A 519 8.91 18.91 26.17
CA SER A 519 8.07 17.88 25.55
C SER A 519 7.35 18.40 24.29
N ILE A 520 6.89 19.65 24.30
CA ILE A 520 6.36 20.33 23.10
C ILE A 520 7.45 20.47 22.03
N THR A 521 8.66 20.88 22.41
CA THR A 521 9.81 20.96 21.49
C THR A 521 10.06 19.59 20.84
N ARG A 522 10.17 18.51 21.62
CA ARG A 522 10.36 17.15 21.08
C ARG A 522 9.24 16.78 20.09
N SER A 523 7.98 16.95 20.48
CA SER A 523 6.82 16.65 19.61
C SER A 523 6.88 17.42 18.30
N ILE A 524 7.21 18.72 18.33
CA ILE A 524 7.32 19.53 17.12
C ILE A 524 8.46 19.02 16.24
N ILE A 525 9.64 18.73 16.79
CA ILE A 525 10.77 18.26 15.99
C ILE A 525 10.51 16.88 15.38
N GLU A 526 9.88 15.97 16.13
CA GLU A 526 9.49 14.63 15.65
C GLU A 526 8.42 14.71 14.55
N GLU A 527 7.44 15.62 14.66
CA GLU A 527 6.46 15.89 13.59
C GLU A 527 7.14 16.29 12.27
N HIS A 528 8.32 16.91 12.33
CA HIS A 528 9.11 17.30 11.15
C HIS A 528 10.10 16.22 10.69
N GLY A 529 10.01 15.00 11.21
CA GLY A 529 10.94 13.90 10.89
C GLY A 529 12.36 14.11 11.45
N GLY A 530 12.50 15.02 12.42
CA GLY A 530 13.76 15.34 13.08
C GLY A 530 13.96 14.62 14.41
N ASN A 531 15.07 14.95 15.09
CA ASN A 531 15.36 14.49 16.44
C ASN A 531 15.92 15.63 17.31
N VAL A 532 15.70 15.57 18.61
CA VAL A 532 16.27 16.50 19.60
C VAL A 532 17.02 15.75 20.69
N SER A 533 18.23 16.21 20.99
CA SER A 533 19.07 15.68 22.07
C SER A 533 19.55 16.80 22.99
N ILE A 534 19.92 16.43 24.22
CA ILE A 534 20.43 17.34 25.24
C ILE A 534 21.69 16.73 25.82
N ASP A 535 22.76 17.53 25.87
CA ASP A 535 23.95 17.26 26.67
C ASP A 535 24.08 18.34 27.74
N SER A 536 24.31 17.96 28.99
CA SER A 536 24.35 18.92 30.09
C SER A 536 25.21 18.42 31.23
N ARG A 537 25.94 19.34 31.86
CA ARG A 537 26.71 19.07 33.09
C ARG A 537 26.44 20.17 34.11
N PRO A 538 26.16 19.81 35.39
CA PRO A 538 26.00 20.80 36.44
C PRO A 538 27.18 21.79 36.51
N GLY A 539 26.87 23.08 36.54
CA GLY A 539 27.85 24.17 36.62
C GLY A 539 28.63 24.45 35.33
N THR A 540 28.42 23.69 34.25
CA THR A 540 29.06 23.92 32.94
C THR A 540 28.09 24.50 31.92
N GLY A 541 26.81 24.11 32.00
CA GLY A 541 25.75 24.56 31.09
C GLY A 541 25.05 23.42 30.36
N THR A 542 24.22 23.77 29.39
CA THR A 542 23.41 22.81 28.61
C THR A 542 23.52 23.08 27.12
N THR A 543 23.57 22.02 26.32
CA THR A 543 23.52 22.08 24.86
C THR A 543 22.31 21.30 24.35
N PHE A 544 21.34 22.02 23.79
CA PHE A 544 20.25 21.44 23.00
C PHE A 544 20.69 21.29 21.55
N THR A 545 20.49 20.11 20.98
CA THR A 545 20.82 19.83 19.58
C THR A 545 19.59 19.32 18.84
N VAL A 546 19.13 20.09 17.86
CA VAL A 546 18.01 19.76 16.98
C VAL A 546 18.56 19.31 15.63
N SER A 547 18.14 18.15 15.15
CA SER A 547 18.50 17.61 13.83
C SER A 547 17.26 17.57 12.96
N LEU A 548 17.29 18.24 11.80
CA LEU A 548 16.19 18.30 10.83
C LEU A 548 16.64 17.75 9.47
N PRO A 549 15.81 16.96 8.77
CA PRO A 549 16.19 16.36 7.49
C PRO A 549 16.37 17.43 6.41
N ARG A 550 17.38 17.24 5.56
CA ARG A 550 17.61 18.09 4.39
C ARG A 550 16.60 17.74 3.29
N PRO A 551 16.15 18.70 2.47
CA PRO A 551 15.37 18.40 1.28
C PRO A 551 16.22 17.54 0.35
N ILE A 552 15.71 16.36 -0.04
CA ILE A 552 16.34 15.54 -1.07
C ILE A 552 16.32 16.36 -2.38
N PRO A 553 17.46 16.60 -3.05
CA PRO A 553 17.46 17.26 -4.35
C PRO A 553 16.55 16.46 -5.28
N ALA A 554 15.52 17.10 -5.84
CA ALA A 554 14.66 16.46 -6.83
C ALA A 554 15.57 15.90 -7.95
N ALA A 555 15.56 14.58 -8.12
CA ALA A 555 16.35 13.92 -9.15
C ALA A 555 16.00 14.58 -10.49
N VAL A 556 17.01 15.20 -11.10
CA VAL A 556 16.92 15.72 -12.47
C VAL A 556 16.67 14.50 -13.34
N GLN A 557 15.41 14.34 -13.79
CA GLN A 557 15.06 13.37 -14.82
C GLN A 557 15.81 13.80 -16.09
N TYR A 558 16.86 13.04 -16.44
CA TYR A 558 17.52 13.10 -17.74
C TYR A 558 16.71 12.34 -18.78
#